data_AF-F0YD95-F1
#
_entry.id   AF-F0YD95-F1
#
_cell.length_a   1.000
_cell.length_b   1.000
_cell.length_c   1.000
_cell.angle_alpha   90.00
_cell.angle_beta   90.00
_cell.angle_gamma   90.00
#
_symmetry.space_group_name_H-M   'P 1'
#
loop_
_entity.id
_entity.type
_entity.pdbx_description
1 polymer ?
#
loop_
_entity_poly.entity_id
_entity_poly.type
_entity_poly.pdbx_seq_one_letter_code
_entity_poly.pdbx_strand_id
1 'polypeptide(L)'
;IGQDLWSIRNYTGRFGAPDAVMSYASIGNLSGLWSPTDYGSGVEYADGALAGLPARTALQLGLELKGHEAALSRGDLGANVDALVAYVASLAPRHVLVRIGYEFDMPGNLYVPEAYKAAYRVVAEALADAPNAFRVWHSWSFAPWEADGGRGVGAWYPGDGLVDYCGVSVFQQAYGDSELGDLTYAHAMADFCDEKRIPLIIAESTPFGAGVVEPYGTLWARWFEPTLRFAKARGVVLWSYIDCDWDSQPMWRGMGWGDSRLEVRDALAAKWEYDVLDPYPNATRAFFSRVSAARPPGLGRREAVYLACYLPVLGLFIAFLMPAPEERTRPRAASSIDEGHRRPFVLASPEAATVKLSDS
;
A
#
# COMPACT_ATOMS: atom_id res chain seq x y z
N ILE A 1 -11.12 -6.71 6.89
CA ILE A 1 -11.57 -6.48 8.27
C ILE A 1 -10.36 -6.24 9.14
N GLY A 2 -10.45 -5.30 10.06
CA GLY A 2 -9.38 -4.97 10.98
C GLY A 2 -9.90 -4.47 12.34
N GLN A 3 -9.01 -3.99 13.21
CA GLN A 3 -7.56 -3.89 12.94
C GLN A 3 -6.67 -4.56 13.95
N ASP A 4 -7.27 -5.10 15.01
CA ASP A 4 -6.57 -5.84 16.03
C ASP A 4 -7.06 -7.29 16.10
N LEU A 5 -6.24 -8.12 16.74
CA LEU A 5 -6.44 -9.56 16.86
C LEU A 5 -7.83 -9.95 17.36
N TRP A 6 -8.34 -9.28 18.39
CA TRP A 6 -9.56 -9.71 19.08
C TRP A 6 -10.79 -9.27 18.32
N SER A 7 -10.78 -8.05 17.80
CA SER A 7 -11.81 -7.54 16.90
C SER A 7 -11.98 -8.42 15.66
N ILE A 8 -10.86 -8.80 15.02
CA ILE A 8 -10.87 -9.72 13.88
C ILE A 8 -11.45 -11.09 14.26
N ARG A 9 -11.13 -11.61 15.44
CA ARG A 9 -11.67 -12.89 15.94
C ARG A 9 -13.16 -12.82 16.24
N ASN A 10 -13.64 -11.72 16.80
CA ASN A 10 -15.07 -11.53 17.06
C ASN A 10 -15.85 -11.47 15.75
N TYR A 11 -15.40 -10.63 14.80
CA TYR A 11 -15.98 -10.57 13.46
C TYR A 11 -16.01 -11.95 12.79
N THR A 12 -14.86 -12.64 12.76
CA THR A 12 -14.76 -13.94 12.08
C THR A 12 -15.60 -15.02 12.76
N GLY A 13 -15.82 -14.93 14.06
CA GLY A 13 -16.73 -15.80 14.80
C GLY A 13 -18.18 -15.65 14.37
N ARG A 14 -18.62 -14.44 13.98
CA ARG A 14 -20.00 -14.17 13.53
C ARG A 14 -20.20 -14.36 12.03
N PHE A 15 -19.25 -13.89 11.21
CA PHE A 15 -19.42 -13.76 9.76
C PHE A 15 -18.53 -14.72 8.95
N GLY A 16 -17.65 -15.48 9.61
CA GLY A 16 -16.69 -16.35 8.95
C GLY A 16 -15.44 -15.61 8.45
N ALA A 17 -14.60 -16.32 7.69
CA ALA A 17 -13.30 -15.81 7.25
C ALA A 17 -13.46 -14.71 6.18
N PRO A 18 -12.91 -13.49 6.39
CA PRO A 18 -12.92 -12.43 5.39
C PRO A 18 -11.90 -12.70 4.27
N ASP A 19 -12.01 -11.93 3.19
CA ASP A 19 -11.03 -11.92 2.09
C ASP A 19 -9.66 -11.40 2.53
N ALA A 20 -9.63 -10.44 3.46
CA ALA A 20 -8.41 -9.91 4.05
C ALA A 20 -8.60 -9.53 5.51
N VAL A 21 -7.56 -9.74 6.31
CA VAL A 21 -7.43 -9.20 7.67
C VAL A 21 -6.38 -8.10 7.70
N MET A 22 -6.51 -7.15 8.60
CA MET A 22 -5.58 -6.03 8.75
C MET A 22 -4.88 -6.06 10.11
N SER A 23 -3.58 -5.76 10.14
CA SER A 23 -2.83 -5.49 11.38
C SER A 23 -1.71 -4.48 11.09
N TYR A 24 -1.06 -3.97 12.13
CA TYR A 24 0.01 -2.98 12.05
C TYR A 24 1.35 -3.55 12.49
N ALA A 25 2.41 -2.99 11.91
CA ALA A 25 3.77 -3.13 12.40
C ALA A 25 4.56 -1.84 12.18
N SER A 26 5.62 -1.65 12.98
CA SER A 26 6.55 -0.55 12.82
C SER A 26 7.81 -0.99 12.10
N ILE A 27 8.30 -0.24 11.11
CA ILE A 27 9.56 -0.57 10.41
C ILE A 27 10.77 -0.53 11.35
N GLY A 28 10.69 0.22 12.46
CA GLY A 28 11.78 0.39 13.40
C GLY A 28 12.16 -0.88 14.17
N ASN A 29 11.22 -1.79 14.38
CA ASN A 29 11.46 -3.01 15.15
C ASN A 29 10.59 -4.22 14.74
N LEU A 30 9.68 -4.05 13.76
CA LEU A 30 8.77 -5.06 13.25
C LEU A 30 7.84 -5.67 14.32
N SER A 31 7.62 -4.95 15.41
CA SER A 31 6.64 -5.33 16.44
C SER A 31 5.25 -5.44 15.81
N GLY A 32 4.51 -6.48 16.17
CA GLY A 32 3.19 -6.78 15.62
C GLY A 32 3.19 -7.84 14.50
N LEU A 33 4.36 -8.23 13.95
CA LEU A 33 4.42 -9.33 12.96
C LEU A 33 4.28 -10.72 13.62
N TRP A 34 5.32 -11.15 14.33
CA TRP A 34 5.44 -12.53 14.87
C TRP A 34 4.93 -12.68 16.31
N SER A 35 4.72 -11.57 17.01
CA SER A 35 4.29 -11.57 18.40
C SER A 35 3.28 -10.45 18.67
N PRO A 36 2.37 -10.66 19.63
CA PRO A 36 1.39 -9.65 20.00
C PRO A 36 2.07 -8.40 20.54
N THR A 37 1.62 -7.24 20.06
CA THR A 37 2.03 -5.92 20.53
C THR A 37 0.77 -5.09 20.77
N ASP A 38 0.68 -4.41 21.91
CA ASP A 38 -0.45 -3.53 22.20
C ASP A 38 0.06 -2.10 22.39
N TYR A 39 -0.35 -1.23 21.48
CA TYR A 39 -0.02 0.20 21.52
C TYR A 39 -1.08 1.02 22.27
N GLY A 40 -2.12 0.36 22.79
CA GLY A 40 -3.33 0.96 23.31
C GLY A 40 -4.47 1.04 22.28
N SER A 41 -4.22 0.67 21.02
CA SER A 41 -5.19 0.66 19.91
C SER A 41 -5.70 -0.75 19.58
N GLY A 42 -5.59 -1.68 20.53
CA GLY A 42 -5.81 -3.10 20.32
C GLY A 42 -4.51 -3.88 20.13
N VAL A 43 -4.61 -5.21 20.22
CA VAL A 43 -3.45 -6.11 20.08
C VAL A 43 -3.15 -6.35 18.60
N GLU A 44 -2.05 -5.78 18.14
CA GLU A 44 -1.46 -6.02 16.82
C GLU A 44 -0.70 -7.33 16.80
N TYR A 45 -1.13 -8.26 15.94
CA TYR A 45 -0.49 -9.56 15.80
C TYR A 45 -0.84 -10.21 14.46
N ALA A 46 -0.05 -9.94 13.42
CA ALA A 46 -0.33 -10.39 12.06
C ALA A 46 -0.40 -11.92 11.94
N ASP A 47 0.57 -12.67 12.47
CA ASP A 47 0.50 -14.14 12.49
C ASP A 47 -0.70 -14.65 13.30
N GLY A 48 -0.98 -14.02 14.44
CA GLY A 48 -2.13 -14.38 15.28
C GLY A 48 -3.48 -14.12 14.62
N ALA A 49 -3.59 -13.06 13.83
CA ALA A 49 -4.78 -12.69 13.07
C ALA A 49 -5.01 -13.62 11.88
N LEU A 50 -3.94 -14.15 11.27
CA LEU A 50 -4.00 -15.13 10.19
C LEU A 50 -4.22 -16.56 10.69
N ALA A 51 -3.91 -16.85 11.96
CA ALA A 51 -3.98 -18.18 12.54
C ALA A 51 -5.40 -18.76 12.43
N GLY A 52 -5.51 -19.96 11.82
CA GLY A 52 -6.78 -20.64 11.61
C GLY A 52 -7.60 -20.14 10.42
N LEU A 53 -7.20 -19.05 9.76
CA LEU A 53 -7.88 -18.57 8.56
C LEU A 53 -7.42 -19.33 7.30
N PRO A 54 -8.28 -19.50 6.28
CA PRO A 54 -7.93 -20.21 5.06
C PRO A 54 -6.80 -19.51 4.30
N ALA A 55 -5.95 -20.25 3.58
CA ALA A 55 -4.80 -19.72 2.81
C ALA A 55 -5.15 -18.65 1.76
N ARG A 56 -6.43 -18.48 1.40
CA ARG A 56 -6.90 -17.41 0.51
C ARG A 56 -7.00 -16.04 1.20
N THR A 57 -7.11 -16.01 2.53
CA THR A 57 -7.24 -14.76 3.28
C THR A 57 -5.92 -14.00 3.21
N ALA A 58 -5.97 -12.82 2.61
CA ALA A 58 -4.82 -11.92 2.49
C ALA A 58 -4.55 -11.18 3.82
N LEU A 59 -3.35 -10.63 3.92
CA LEU A 59 -2.98 -9.69 4.98
C LEU A 59 -2.90 -8.28 4.39
N GLN A 60 -3.56 -7.32 5.00
CA GLN A 60 -3.25 -5.90 4.82
C GLN A 60 -2.39 -5.45 6.00
N LEU A 61 -1.15 -5.09 5.75
CA LEU A 61 -0.19 -4.69 6.78
C LEU A 61 -0.02 -3.18 6.77
N GLY A 62 -0.49 -2.48 7.81
CA GLY A 62 -0.11 -1.09 8.07
C GLY A 62 1.34 -1.04 8.52
N LEU A 63 2.23 -0.46 7.71
CA LEU A 63 3.65 -0.33 8.05
C LEU A 63 3.98 1.11 8.41
N GLU A 64 4.13 1.39 9.70
CA GLU A 64 4.52 2.70 10.21
C GLU A 64 5.99 3.00 9.83
N LEU A 65 6.23 4.19 9.26
CA LEU A 65 7.58 4.71 8.99
C LEU A 65 7.96 5.93 9.84
N LYS A 66 7.05 6.38 10.72
CA LYS A 66 7.17 7.66 11.43
C LYS A 66 8.47 7.73 12.22
N GLY A 67 9.28 8.76 11.96
CA GLY A 67 10.58 8.95 12.61
C GLY A 67 11.72 8.10 12.04
N HIS A 68 11.48 7.31 10.99
CA HIS A 68 12.45 6.39 10.39
C HIS A 68 12.82 6.75 8.95
N GLU A 69 12.29 7.83 8.37
CA GLU A 69 12.46 8.18 6.96
C GLU A 69 13.94 8.40 6.59
N ALA A 70 14.65 9.13 7.44
CA ALA A 70 16.07 9.41 7.26
C ALA A 70 16.93 8.15 7.47
N ALA A 71 16.58 7.28 8.42
CA ALA A 71 17.27 6.02 8.67
C ALA A 71 17.09 5.05 7.50
N LEU A 72 15.88 4.95 6.94
CA LEU A 72 15.61 4.18 5.72
C LEU A 72 16.41 4.71 4.53
N SER A 73 16.38 6.02 4.30
CA SER A 73 17.06 6.64 3.17
C SER A 73 18.59 6.48 3.23
N ARG A 74 19.18 6.36 4.43
CA ARG A 74 20.60 6.07 4.62
C ARG A 74 20.94 4.58 4.59
N GLY A 75 19.94 3.69 4.62
CA GLY A 75 20.13 2.24 4.70
C GLY A 75 20.36 1.70 6.12
N ASP A 76 20.20 2.52 7.15
CA ASP A 76 20.45 2.14 8.56
C ASP A 76 19.47 1.05 9.05
N LEU A 77 18.30 0.93 8.41
CA LEU A 77 17.28 -0.08 8.70
C LEU A 77 17.29 -1.27 7.72
N GLY A 78 18.39 -1.50 6.99
CA GLY A 78 18.48 -2.58 5.99
C GLY A 78 18.08 -3.95 6.52
N ALA A 79 18.56 -4.33 7.71
CA ALA A 79 18.21 -5.62 8.33
C ALA A 79 16.70 -5.76 8.63
N ASN A 80 16.02 -4.67 9.00
CA ASN A 80 14.58 -4.68 9.24
C ASN A 80 13.81 -4.76 7.92
N VAL A 81 14.28 -4.09 6.88
CA VAL A 81 13.69 -4.19 5.54
C VAL A 81 13.82 -5.62 5.01
N ASP A 82 14.99 -6.25 5.16
CA ASP A 82 15.21 -7.64 4.75
C ASP A 82 14.31 -8.61 5.52
N ALA A 83 14.17 -8.41 6.84
CA ALA A 83 13.29 -9.23 7.68
C ALA A 83 11.80 -9.05 7.33
N LEU A 84 11.38 -7.83 6.99
CA LEU A 84 10.03 -7.56 6.47
C LEU A 84 9.78 -8.30 5.15
N VAL A 85 10.70 -8.22 4.20
CA VAL A 85 10.58 -8.92 2.90
C VAL A 85 10.52 -10.43 3.11
N ALA A 86 11.37 -10.98 3.97
CA ALA A 86 11.37 -12.40 4.31
C ALA A 86 10.05 -12.83 4.96
N TYR A 87 9.51 -12.03 5.89
CA TYR A 87 8.19 -12.27 6.48
C TYR A 87 7.10 -12.31 5.42
N VAL A 88 7.01 -11.28 4.57
CA VAL A 88 6.00 -11.20 3.52
C VAL A 88 6.10 -12.40 2.58
N ALA A 89 7.30 -12.75 2.12
CA ALA A 89 7.51 -13.91 1.25
C ALA A 89 7.10 -15.24 1.92
N SER A 90 7.32 -15.38 3.23
CA SER A 90 6.98 -16.59 3.99
C SER A 90 5.47 -16.88 4.06
N LEU A 91 4.63 -15.86 3.86
CA LEU A 91 3.17 -16.01 3.89
C LEU A 91 2.61 -16.57 2.58
N ALA A 92 3.42 -16.71 1.52
CA ALA A 92 2.97 -17.29 0.26
C ALA A 92 2.31 -18.68 0.49
N PRO A 93 1.18 -18.98 -0.19
CA PRO A 93 0.60 -18.24 -1.31
C PRO A 93 -0.33 -17.07 -0.91
N ARG A 94 -0.43 -16.70 0.37
CA ARG A 94 -1.23 -15.53 0.78
C ARG A 94 -0.63 -14.28 0.19
N HIS A 95 -1.49 -13.37 -0.26
CA HIS A 95 -1.08 -12.04 -0.66
C HIS A 95 -0.97 -11.11 0.54
N VAL A 96 -0.02 -10.19 0.46
CA VAL A 96 0.20 -9.17 1.49
C VAL A 96 0.16 -7.79 0.86
N LEU A 97 -0.82 -6.97 1.25
CA LEU A 97 -0.94 -5.57 0.88
C LEU A 97 -0.23 -4.73 1.96
N VAL A 98 0.98 -4.27 1.66
CA VAL A 98 1.79 -3.46 2.60
C VAL A 98 1.48 -1.99 2.38
N ARG A 99 0.86 -1.34 3.36
CA ARG A 99 0.58 0.11 3.40
C ARG A 99 1.78 0.83 3.99
N ILE A 100 2.71 1.16 3.12
CA ILE A 100 4.03 1.69 3.46
C ILE A 100 3.87 3.15 3.88
N GLY A 101 4.13 3.47 5.14
CA GLY A 101 3.97 4.82 5.69
C GLY A 101 2.54 5.34 5.50
N TYR A 102 1.58 4.51 5.92
CA TYR A 102 0.15 4.77 5.78
C TYR A 102 -0.23 6.16 6.28
N GLU A 103 -1.28 6.73 5.67
CA GLU A 103 -1.78 8.07 5.96
C GLU A 103 -0.67 9.13 5.84
N PHE A 104 0.02 9.11 4.69
CA PHE A 104 1.23 9.90 4.46
C PHE A 104 1.05 11.41 4.63
N ASP A 105 -0.18 11.87 4.45
CA ASP A 105 -0.66 13.25 4.48
C ASP A 105 -1.40 13.59 5.78
N MET A 106 -1.48 12.68 6.76
CA MET A 106 -2.01 13.00 8.07
C MET A 106 -0.99 13.87 8.82
N PRO A 107 -1.37 15.09 9.29
CA PRO A 107 -0.46 15.97 10.02
C PRO A 107 0.15 15.30 11.26
N GLY A 108 -0.58 14.40 11.92
CA GLY A 108 -0.12 13.64 13.09
C GLY A 108 1.06 12.71 12.83
N ASN A 109 1.31 12.33 11.57
CA ASN A 109 2.45 11.49 11.19
C ASN A 109 3.74 12.29 10.99
N LEU A 110 3.66 13.62 10.86
CA LEU A 110 4.81 14.53 10.73
C LEU A 110 5.73 14.20 9.55
N TYR A 111 5.21 13.53 8.52
CA TYR A 111 5.97 13.26 7.31
C TYR A 111 6.26 14.56 6.54
N VAL A 112 7.38 14.55 5.81
CA VAL A 112 7.73 15.58 4.82
C VAL A 112 7.76 14.92 3.45
N PRO A 113 7.12 15.49 2.39
CA PRO A 113 6.91 14.78 1.13
C PRO A 113 8.16 14.14 0.53
N GLU A 114 9.27 14.87 0.45
CA GLU A 114 10.51 14.35 -0.14
C GLU A 114 11.14 13.22 0.70
N ALA A 115 11.16 13.37 2.03
CA ALA A 115 11.68 12.36 2.94
C ALA A 115 10.81 11.09 2.92
N TYR A 116 9.49 11.28 2.92
CA TYR A 116 8.51 10.19 2.79
C TYR A 116 8.70 9.42 1.48
N LYS A 117 8.76 10.11 0.33
CA LYS A 117 8.96 9.47 -0.98
C LYS A 117 10.28 8.69 -1.05
N ALA A 118 11.36 9.21 -0.46
CA ALA A 118 12.64 8.52 -0.38
C ALA A 118 12.53 7.23 0.44
N ALA A 119 11.92 7.30 1.63
CA ALA A 119 11.71 6.15 2.50
C ALA A 119 10.76 5.09 1.90
N TYR A 120 9.65 5.54 1.32
CA TYR A 120 8.68 4.67 0.62
C TYR A 120 9.37 3.87 -0.48
N ARG A 121 10.19 4.54 -1.32
CA ARG A 121 10.91 3.89 -2.42
C ARG A 121 11.81 2.76 -1.92
N VAL A 122 12.56 2.97 -0.83
CA VAL A 122 13.45 1.92 -0.27
C VAL A 122 12.66 0.66 0.06
N VAL A 123 11.53 0.78 0.76
CA VAL A 123 10.70 -0.36 1.14
C VAL A 123 10.00 -0.97 -0.08
N ALA A 124 9.45 -0.14 -0.97
CA ALA A 124 8.74 -0.57 -2.17
C ALA A 124 9.62 -1.32 -3.17
N GLU A 125 10.88 -0.91 -3.32
CA GLU A 125 11.86 -1.62 -4.15
C GLU A 125 12.26 -2.96 -3.53
N ALA A 126 12.48 -3.01 -2.21
CA ALA A 126 12.82 -4.25 -1.51
C ALA A 126 11.67 -5.28 -1.57
N LEU A 127 10.41 -4.84 -1.43
CA LEU A 127 9.23 -5.71 -1.55
C LEU A 127 9.06 -6.33 -2.95
N ALA A 128 9.77 -5.86 -3.97
CA ALA A 128 9.77 -6.51 -5.29
C ALA A 128 10.37 -7.94 -5.24
N ASP A 129 11.21 -8.24 -4.22
CA ASP A 129 11.78 -9.58 -4.01
C ASP A 129 10.77 -10.57 -3.36
N ALA A 130 9.59 -10.11 -2.95
CA ALA A 130 8.49 -10.93 -2.45
C ALA A 130 7.31 -10.93 -3.47
N PRO A 131 7.15 -11.97 -4.30
CA PRO A 131 6.16 -11.97 -5.39
C PRO A 131 4.69 -11.85 -4.96
N ASN A 132 4.40 -12.21 -3.70
CA ASN A 132 3.08 -12.10 -3.08
C ASN A 132 2.84 -10.75 -2.39
N ALA A 133 3.80 -9.82 -2.46
CA ALA A 133 3.68 -8.46 -1.94
C ALA A 133 3.02 -7.50 -2.94
N PHE A 134 2.12 -6.67 -2.42
CA PHE A 134 1.52 -5.53 -3.10
C PHE A 134 1.76 -4.26 -2.27
N ARG A 135 2.24 -3.21 -2.93
CA ARG A 135 2.64 -1.94 -2.32
C ARG A 135 1.48 -0.97 -2.38
N VAL A 136 1.02 -0.52 -1.22
CA VAL A 136 -0.13 0.38 -1.09
C VAL A 136 0.35 1.77 -0.67
N TRP A 137 -0.03 2.78 -1.46
CA TRP A 137 0.17 4.19 -1.16
C TRP A 137 -1.13 4.79 -0.63
N HIS A 138 -1.20 5.02 0.68
CA HIS A 138 -2.45 5.24 1.41
C HIS A 138 -2.51 6.65 2.01
N SER A 139 -3.48 7.44 1.56
CA SER A 139 -3.82 8.78 2.06
C SER A 139 -4.85 8.73 3.19
N TRP A 140 -4.71 9.61 4.17
CA TRP A 140 -5.69 9.91 5.21
C TRP A 140 -6.99 10.48 4.62
N SER A 141 -6.90 11.16 3.47
CA SER A 141 -8.03 11.70 2.70
C SER A 141 -8.95 12.65 3.48
N PHE A 142 -8.34 13.61 4.17
CA PHE A 142 -9.01 14.79 4.72
C PHE A 142 -8.28 16.07 4.28
N ALA A 143 -8.89 17.22 4.57
CA ALA A 143 -8.17 18.48 4.54
C ALA A 143 -6.95 18.43 5.48
N PRO A 144 -5.84 19.14 5.18
CA PRO A 144 -5.71 20.14 4.14
C PRO A 144 -4.56 19.77 3.20
N TRP A 145 -4.84 19.08 2.08
CA TRP A 145 -3.88 19.07 0.96
C TRP A 145 -3.53 20.49 0.49
N GLU A 146 -4.41 21.45 0.79
CA GLU A 146 -4.20 22.88 0.58
C GLU A 146 -3.13 23.48 1.51
N ALA A 147 -2.93 22.95 2.72
CA ALA A 147 -1.92 23.44 3.67
C ALA A 147 -0.48 23.09 3.25
N ASP A 148 -0.30 22.12 2.34
CA ASP A 148 0.98 21.83 1.69
C ASP A 148 1.33 22.84 0.58
N GLY A 149 0.81 24.07 0.66
CA GLY A 149 1.00 25.11 -0.35
C GLY A 149 0.27 24.81 -1.66
N GLY A 150 -0.86 24.10 -1.60
CA GLY A 150 -1.69 23.78 -2.76
C GLY A 150 -1.08 22.78 -3.75
N ARG A 151 -0.03 22.04 -3.36
CA ARG A 151 0.64 21.08 -4.26
C ARG A 151 -0.17 19.81 -4.53
N GLY A 152 -1.23 19.56 -3.75
CA GLY A 152 -2.13 18.42 -3.92
C GLY A 152 -1.46 17.07 -3.66
N VAL A 153 -2.23 15.99 -3.87
CA VAL A 153 -1.81 14.60 -3.61
C VAL A 153 -0.53 14.20 -4.38
N GLY A 154 -0.31 14.77 -5.56
CA GLY A 154 0.86 14.49 -6.39
C GLY A 154 2.21 14.82 -5.73
N ALA A 155 2.25 15.74 -4.76
CA ALA A 155 3.47 16.08 -4.02
C ALA A 155 4.08 14.88 -3.28
N TRP A 156 3.21 13.97 -2.83
CA TRP A 156 3.51 12.81 -2.01
C TRP A 156 3.73 11.53 -2.83
N TYR A 157 3.47 11.57 -4.14
CA TYR A 157 3.49 10.38 -4.98
C TYR A 157 4.92 9.85 -5.17
N PRO A 158 5.22 8.60 -4.79
CA PRO A 158 6.58 8.08 -4.79
C PRO A 158 7.13 7.79 -6.21
N GLY A 159 6.25 7.65 -7.20
CA GLY A 159 6.61 7.44 -8.60
C GLY A 159 5.97 6.19 -9.20
N ASP A 160 5.89 6.18 -10.54
CA ASP A 160 5.27 5.09 -11.30
C ASP A 160 6.04 3.76 -11.09
N GLY A 161 5.32 2.65 -11.02
CA GLY A 161 5.89 1.31 -10.83
C GLY A 161 6.25 0.94 -9.38
N LEU A 162 6.17 1.90 -8.44
CA LEU A 162 6.40 1.67 -7.01
C LEU A 162 5.10 1.44 -6.21
N VAL A 163 3.95 1.67 -6.83
CA VAL A 163 2.62 1.56 -6.20
C VAL A 163 1.79 0.56 -6.99
N ASP A 164 1.22 -0.42 -6.27
CA ASP A 164 0.28 -1.40 -6.84
C ASP A 164 -1.18 -1.01 -6.55
N TYR A 165 -1.43 -0.34 -5.41
CA TYR A 165 -2.74 0.21 -5.04
C TYR A 165 -2.63 1.59 -4.41
N CYS A 166 -3.62 2.42 -4.70
CA CYS A 166 -3.92 3.60 -3.89
C CYS A 166 -4.83 3.21 -2.73
N GLY A 167 -4.67 3.84 -1.58
CA GLY A 167 -5.55 3.69 -0.42
C GLY A 167 -6.12 5.03 0.05
N VAL A 168 -7.35 5.00 0.56
CA VAL A 168 -7.99 6.11 1.30
C VAL A 168 -8.50 5.65 2.66
N SER A 169 -8.56 6.57 3.62
CA SER A 169 -9.26 6.38 4.91
C SER A 169 -10.65 7.01 4.86
N VAL A 170 -11.69 6.22 5.16
CA VAL A 170 -13.08 6.68 5.18
C VAL A 170 -13.63 6.60 6.60
N PHE A 171 -13.78 7.75 7.25
CA PHE A 171 -14.33 7.87 8.60
C PHE A 171 -15.58 8.76 8.58
N GLN A 172 -15.61 9.81 9.40
CA GLN A 172 -16.72 10.76 9.50
C GLN A 172 -17.06 11.52 8.21
N GLN A 173 -16.15 11.56 7.22
CA GLN A 173 -16.43 12.20 5.93
C GLN A 173 -17.64 11.60 5.21
N ALA A 174 -17.90 10.30 5.42
CA ALA A 174 -18.99 9.60 4.75
C ALA A 174 -20.38 10.09 5.21
N TYR A 175 -20.50 10.72 6.39
CA TYR A 175 -21.76 11.32 6.84
C TYR A 175 -22.17 12.54 6.00
N GLY A 176 -21.19 13.24 5.40
CA GLY A 176 -21.40 14.42 4.56
C GLY A 176 -21.66 15.72 5.33
N ASP A 177 -21.75 15.67 6.66
CA ASP A 177 -21.98 16.81 7.55
C ASP A 177 -20.94 16.93 8.67
N SER A 178 -19.80 16.25 8.54
CA SER A 178 -18.69 16.36 9.49
C SER A 178 -17.99 17.71 9.38
N GLU A 179 -17.56 18.26 10.52
CA GLU A 179 -16.73 19.47 10.58
C GLU A 179 -15.36 19.28 9.90
N LEU A 180 -14.88 18.04 9.79
CA LEU A 180 -13.64 17.72 9.06
C LEU A 180 -13.85 17.57 7.54
N GLY A 181 -15.07 17.84 7.06
CA GLY A 181 -15.42 17.81 5.65
C GLY A 181 -16.08 16.51 5.20
N ASP A 182 -16.23 16.35 3.89
CA ASP A 182 -16.86 15.21 3.24
C ASP A 182 -15.84 14.38 2.43
N LEU A 183 -16.33 13.47 1.59
CA LEU A 183 -15.49 12.58 0.78
C LEU A 183 -14.73 13.30 -0.36
N THR A 184 -14.74 14.64 -0.44
CA THR A 184 -14.04 15.41 -1.48
C THR A 184 -12.58 14.98 -1.66
N TYR A 185 -11.84 14.82 -0.57
CA TYR A 185 -10.43 14.40 -0.63
C TYR A 185 -10.29 12.93 -1.03
N ALA A 186 -11.16 12.03 -0.56
CA ALA A 186 -11.17 10.64 -1.06
C ALA A 186 -11.48 10.58 -2.57
N HIS A 187 -12.37 11.43 -3.07
CA HIS A 187 -12.66 11.58 -4.49
C HIS A 187 -11.46 12.08 -5.29
N ALA A 188 -10.72 13.06 -4.79
CA ALA A 188 -9.58 13.62 -5.49
C ALA A 188 -8.35 12.68 -5.45
N MET A 189 -8.21 11.83 -4.41
CA MET A 189 -7.26 10.71 -4.43
C MET A 189 -7.66 9.71 -5.51
N ALA A 190 -8.94 9.36 -5.60
CA ALA A 190 -9.45 8.46 -6.64
C ALA A 190 -9.17 9.00 -8.05
N ASP A 191 -9.41 10.30 -8.30
CA ASP A 191 -9.14 10.92 -9.60
C ASP A 191 -7.66 10.84 -10.00
N PHE A 192 -6.74 11.06 -9.04
CA PHE A 192 -5.31 10.89 -9.28
C PHE A 192 -4.97 9.42 -9.62
N CYS A 193 -5.56 8.48 -8.91
CA CYS A 193 -5.31 7.05 -9.13
C CYS A 193 -5.87 6.58 -10.47
N ASP A 194 -7.01 7.10 -10.91
CA ASP A 194 -7.57 6.88 -12.24
C ASP A 194 -6.62 7.41 -13.34
N GLU A 195 -6.05 8.61 -13.16
CA GLU A 195 -5.05 9.17 -14.08
C GLU A 195 -3.81 8.27 -14.20
N LYS A 196 -3.33 7.75 -13.05
CA LYS A 196 -2.20 6.83 -12.96
C LYS A 196 -2.53 5.39 -13.33
N ARG A 197 -3.81 5.05 -13.53
CA ARG A 197 -4.32 3.68 -13.74
C ARG A 197 -3.94 2.73 -12.60
N ILE A 198 -3.97 3.23 -11.37
CA ILE A 198 -3.71 2.46 -10.16
C ILE A 198 -5.05 2.16 -9.48
N PRO A 199 -5.39 0.89 -9.20
CA PRO A 199 -6.64 0.55 -8.53
C PRO A 199 -6.71 1.12 -7.11
N LEU A 200 -7.91 1.54 -6.71
CA LEU A 200 -8.19 2.14 -5.40
C LEU A 200 -8.72 1.11 -4.40
N ILE A 201 -8.24 1.17 -3.17
CA ILE A 201 -8.80 0.47 -2.01
C ILE A 201 -9.27 1.46 -0.95
N ILE A 202 -10.26 1.08 -0.16
CA ILE A 202 -10.52 1.72 1.13
C ILE A 202 -9.64 0.98 2.14
N ALA A 203 -8.52 1.60 2.51
CA ALA A 203 -7.48 0.98 3.31
C ALA A 203 -7.83 0.98 4.80
N GLU A 204 -8.56 2.01 5.25
CA GLU A 204 -9.15 2.09 6.58
C GLU A 204 -10.56 2.64 6.47
N SER A 205 -11.45 2.13 7.31
CA SER A 205 -12.74 2.77 7.51
C SER A 205 -13.40 2.35 8.80
N THR A 206 -14.12 3.28 9.39
CA THR A 206 -15.07 3.02 10.48
C THR A 206 -16.09 4.16 10.55
N PRO A 207 -17.34 3.91 10.95
CA PRO A 207 -18.25 4.97 11.34
C PRO A 207 -17.79 5.63 12.64
N PHE A 208 -16.81 6.52 12.53
CA PHE A 208 -16.34 7.33 13.65
C PHE A 208 -17.54 8.00 14.32
N GLY A 209 -17.68 7.86 15.64
CA GLY A 209 -18.80 8.39 16.40
C GLY A 209 -20.03 7.50 16.45
N ALA A 210 -19.99 6.27 15.94
CA ALA A 210 -21.09 5.30 16.02
C ALA A 210 -21.49 5.02 17.48
N GLY A 211 -22.79 5.12 17.76
CA GLY A 211 -23.35 4.93 19.09
C GLY A 211 -23.13 6.09 20.06
N VAL A 212 -22.29 7.07 19.71
CA VAL A 212 -22.04 8.30 20.48
C VAL A 212 -22.83 9.46 19.89
N VAL A 213 -22.52 9.82 18.63
CA VAL A 213 -23.20 10.90 17.89
C VAL A 213 -24.16 10.37 16.83
N GLU A 214 -23.88 9.19 16.27
CA GLU A 214 -24.72 8.55 15.25
C GLU A 214 -25.44 7.33 15.84
N PRO A 215 -26.78 7.38 16.01
CA PRO A 215 -27.55 6.24 16.48
C PRO A 215 -27.52 5.07 15.49
N TYR A 216 -27.41 3.83 15.99
CA TYR A 216 -27.38 2.62 15.16
C TYR A 216 -28.56 2.47 14.18
N GLY A 217 -29.75 2.98 14.53
CA GLY A 217 -30.94 2.90 13.68
C GLY A 217 -30.84 3.71 12.38
N THR A 218 -29.98 4.74 12.35
CA THR A 218 -29.74 5.60 11.18
C THR A 218 -28.36 5.40 10.57
N LEU A 219 -27.45 4.77 11.32
CA LEU A 219 -26.05 4.54 10.97
C LEU A 219 -25.85 3.96 9.57
N TRP A 220 -26.69 2.99 9.16
CA TRP A 220 -26.56 2.41 7.83
C TRP A 220 -26.75 3.44 6.72
N ALA A 221 -27.87 4.16 6.76
CA ALA A 221 -28.23 5.13 5.73
C ALA A 221 -27.24 6.32 5.72
N ARG A 222 -26.70 6.66 6.88
CA ARG A 222 -25.83 7.82 7.04
C ARG A 222 -24.35 7.55 6.78
N TRP A 223 -23.86 6.32 6.98
CA TRP A 223 -22.44 6.02 6.84
C TRP A 223 -22.15 4.88 5.87
N PHE A 224 -22.80 3.73 6.04
CA PHE A 224 -22.53 2.55 5.22
C PHE A 224 -22.97 2.77 3.77
N GLU A 225 -24.16 3.33 3.56
CA GLU A 225 -24.68 3.57 2.21
C GLU A 225 -23.84 4.59 1.42
N PRO A 226 -23.43 5.75 1.96
CA PRO A 226 -22.49 6.64 1.29
C PRO A 226 -21.13 6.00 0.99
N THR A 227 -20.58 5.22 1.93
CA THR A 227 -19.31 4.50 1.73
C THR A 227 -19.42 3.46 0.60
N LEU A 228 -20.51 2.67 0.58
CA LEU A 228 -20.80 1.72 -0.49
C LEU A 228 -21.00 2.42 -1.84
N ARG A 229 -21.67 3.58 -1.85
CA ARG A 229 -21.88 4.38 -3.06
C ARG A 229 -20.56 4.91 -3.60
N PHE A 230 -19.68 5.42 -2.73
CA PHE A 230 -18.32 5.82 -3.08
C PHE A 230 -17.53 4.64 -3.66
N ALA A 231 -17.53 3.51 -2.96
CA ALA A 231 -16.82 2.31 -3.37
C ALA A 231 -17.26 1.83 -4.76
N LYS A 232 -18.58 1.77 -4.99
CA LYS A 232 -19.14 1.38 -6.29
C LYS A 232 -18.84 2.39 -7.39
N ALA A 233 -18.97 3.68 -7.11
CA ALA A 233 -18.74 4.74 -8.09
C ALA A 233 -17.27 4.84 -8.52
N ARG A 234 -16.34 4.62 -7.59
CA ARG A 234 -14.89 4.67 -7.83
C ARG A 234 -14.26 3.32 -8.17
N GLY A 235 -15.07 2.26 -8.30
CA GLY A 235 -14.56 0.92 -8.60
C GLY A 235 -13.57 0.40 -7.56
N VAL A 236 -13.78 0.74 -6.28
CA VAL A 236 -12.95 0.28 -5.17
C VAL A 236 -12.89 -1.25 -5.17
N VAL A 237 -11.68 -1.79 -5.09
CA VAL A 237 -11.44 -3.22 -5.29
C VAL A 237 -11.23 -4.01 -4.00
N LEU A 238 -10.99 -3.32 -2.88
CA LEU A 238 -10.92 -3.88 -1.54
C LEU A 238 -11.43 -2.84 -0.53
N TRP A 239 -12.27 -3.28 0.41
CA TRP A 239 -12.77 -2.45 1.50
C TRP A 239 -12.33 -3.03 2.85
N SER A 240 -11.46 -2.30 3.54
CA SER A 240 -11.06 -2.60 4.92
C SER A 240 -11.97 -1.85 5.89
N TYR A 241 -12.87 -2.60 6.52
CA TYR A 241 -13.71 -2.13 7.63
C TYR A 241 -13.04 -2.49 8.97
N ILE A 242 -12.93 -1.51 9.86
CA ILE A 242 -12.41 -1.69 11.21
C ILE A 242 -13.62 -1.92 12.13
N ASP A 243 -13.68 -3.12 12.70
CA ASP A 243 -14.85 -3.65 13.42
C ASP A 243 -14.50 -3.83 14.90
N CYS A 244 -14.41 -2.72 15.63
CA CYS A 244 -13.99 -2.75 17.04
C CYS A 244 -14.80 -1.82 17.95
N ASP A 245 -14.68 -2.10 19.24
CA ASP A 245 -15.11 -1.21 20.31
C ASP A 245 -13.97 -0.23 20.62
N TRP A 246 -13.90 0.87 19.86
CA TRP A 246 -12.83 1.84 19.97
C TRP A 246 -12.74 2.42 21.37
N ASP A 247 -13.89 2.76 21.96
CA ASP A 247 -13.95 3.41 23.27
C ASP A 247 -13.47 2.50 24.41
N SER A 248 -13.44 1.18 24.20
CA SER A 248 -12.82 0.23 25.15
C SER A 248 -11.29 0.27 25.14
N GLN A 249 -10.68 0.66 24.02
CA GLN A 249 -9.24 0.64 23.80
C GLN A 249 -8.56 1.87 24.46
N PRO A 250 -7.45 1.70 25.21
CA PRO A 250 -6.83 2.79 25.97
C PRO A 250 -6.46 4.04 25.17
N MET A 251 -6.00 3.88 23.92
CA MET A 251 -5.57 4.98 23.05
C MET A 251 -6.74 5.87 22.62
N TRP A 252 -7.91 5.28 22.39
CA TRP A 252 -9.08 5.97 21.82
C TRP A 252 -10.11 6.38 22.88
N ARG A 253 -9.92 5.94 24.12
CA ARG A 253 -10.85 6.19 25.22
C ARG A 253 -11.12 7.69 25.40
N GLY A 254 -12.40 8.06 25.34
CA GLY A 254 -12.85 9.43 25.53
C GLY A 254 -12.65 10.34 24.32
N MET A 255 -12.18 9.82 23.19
CA MET A 255 -12.07 10.57 21.94
C MET A 255 -13.34 10.50 21.08
N GLY A 256 -14.32 9.67 21.46
CA GLY A 256 -15.62 9.59 20.79
C GLY A 256 -15.60 8.82 19.47
N TRP A 257 -14.67 7.87 19.31
CA TRP A 257 -14.64 6.99 18.14
C TRP A 257 -15.85 6.07 18.11
N GLY A 258 -16.33 5.62 19.28
CA GLY A 258 -17.55 4.84 19.43
C GLY A 258 -17.34 3.33 19.30
N ASP A 259 -18.43 2.63 18.99
CA ASP A 259 -18.44 1.17 18.84
C ASP A 259 -18.94 0.78 17.45
N SER A 260 -18.00 0.30 16.64
CA SER A 260 -18.17 -0.05 15.23
C SER A 260 -18.46 -1.54 15.01
N ARG A 261 -18.56 -2.34 16.07
CA ARG A 261 -18.83 -3.77 15.93
C ARG A 261 -20.18 -4.03 15.25
N LEU A 262 -20.15 -4.80 14.19
CA LEU A 262 -21.34 -5.22 13.45
C LEU A 262 -22.10 -6.31 14.22
N GLU A 263 -21.38 -7.23 14.85
CA GLU A 263 -21.90 -8.43 15.51
C GLU A 263 -22.64 -8.16 16.82
N VAL A 264 -22.52 -6.96 17.40
CA VAL A 264 -23.23 -6.60 18.64
C VAL A 264 -24.65 -6.05 18.40
N ARG A 265 -25.08 -6.00 17.13
CA ARG A 265 -26.40 -5.50 16.71
C ARG A 265 -26.98 -6.35 15.57
N ASP A 266 -27.98 -7.18 15.88
CA ASP A 266 -28.58 -8.12 14.91
C ASP A 266 -29.06 -7.45 13.60
N ALA A 267 -29.71 -6.29 13.69
CA ALA A 267 -30.20 -5.58 12.51
C ALA A 267 -29.06 -5.05 11.62
N LEU A 268 -27.96 -4.61 12.23
CA LEU A 268 -26.79 -4.11 11.51
C LEU A 268 -26.01 -5.28 10.88
N ALA A 269 -25.82 -6.36 11.64
CA ALA A 269 -25.22 -7.60 11.16
C ALA A 269 -25.98 -8.19 9.97
N ALA A 270 -27.30 -8.30 10.05
CA ALA A 270 -28.13 -8.82 8.96
C ALA A 270 -28.03 -7.94 7.70
N LYS A 271 -27.93 -6.63 7.87
CA LYS A 271 -27.78 -5.70 6.75
C LYS A 271 -26.39 -5.78 6.12
N TRP A 272 -25.35 -5.94 6.93
CA TRP A 272 -23.99 -6.21 6.47
C TRP A 272 -23.90 -7.51 5.66
N GLU A 273 -24.49 -8.59 6.15
CA GLU A 273 -24.57 -9.86 5.41
C GLU A 273 -25.22 -9.66 4.04
N TYR A 274 -26.38 -9.01 4.00
CA TYR A 274 -27.16 -8.84 2.77
C TYR A 274 -26.54 -7.87 1.74
N ASP A 275 -26.02 -6.72 2.18
CA ASP A 275 -25.54 -5.68 1.26
C ASP A 275 -24.03 -5.79 0.96
N VAL A 276 -23.25 -6.48 1.80
CA VAL A 276 -21.78 -6.54 1.66
C VAL A 276 -21.27 -7.96 1.44
N LEU A 277 -21.78 -8.97 2.13
CA LEU A 277 -21.25 -10.34 1.98
C LEU A 277 -21.92 -11.11 0.84
N ASP A 278 -23.26 -11.05 0.75
CA ASP A 278 -24.05 -11.78 -0.25
C ASP A 278 -23.76 -11.37 -1.71
N PRO A 279 -23.56 -10.07 -2.05
CA PRO A 279 -23.30 -9.68 -3.43
C PRO A 279 -21.86 -10.00 -3.88
N TYR A 280 -20.96 -10.31 -2.94
CA TYR A 280 -19.54 -10.53 -3.22
C TYR A 280 -19.02 -11.86 -2.62
N PRO A 281 -19.64 -13.01 -2.93
CA PRO A 281 -19.22 -14.27 -2.35
C PRO A 281 -17.85 -14.66 -2.93
N ASN A 282 -16.83 -14.79 -2.07
CA ASN A 282 -15.48 -15.22 -2.43
C ASN A 282 -14.71 -14.26 -3.37
N ALA A 283 -14.75 -12.94 -3.12
CA ALA A 283 -14.11 -11.93 -3.96
C ALA A 283 -12.60 -12.13 -4.17
N THR A 284 -11.88 -12.73 -3.22
CA THR A 284 -10.41 -12.95 -3.26
C THR A 284 -9.92 -13.65 -4.53
N ARG A 285 -10.60 -14.69 -5.02
CA ARG A 285 -10.06 -15.54 -6.11
C ARG A 285 -10.07 -14.81 -7.46
N ALA A 286 -11.11 -14.00 -7.72
CA ALA A 286 -11.19 -13.19 -8.92
C ALA A 286 -10.34 -11.91 -8.80
N PHE A 287 -10.28 -11.32 -7.60
CA PHE A 287 -9.59 -10.06 -7.34
C PHE A 287 -8.09 -10.11 -7.66
N PHE A 288 -7.35 -11.01 -7.01
CA PHE A 288 -5.90 -11.05 -7.18
C PHE A 288 -5.46 -11.64 -8.53
N SER A 289 -6.29 -12.49 -9.15
CA SER A 289 -6.03 -12.98 -10.52
C SER A 289 -5.97 -11.85 -11.55
N ARG A 290 -6.78 -10.79 -11.36
CA ARG A 290 -6.81 -9.62 -12.25
C ARG A 290 -5.62 -8.70 -12.03
N VAL A 291 -5.18 -8.54 -10.78
CA VAL A 291 -4.06 -7.63 -10.44
C VAL A 291 -2.72 -8.26 -10.78
N SER A 292 -2.51 -9.55 -10.48
CA SER A 292 -1.28 -10.26 -10.88
C SER A 292 -1.07 -10.26 -12.40
N ALA A 293 -2.15 -10.27 -13.19
CA ALA A 293 -2.08 -10.18 -14.66
C ALA A 293 -1.79 -8.77 -15.19
N ALA A 294 -2.07 -7.72 -14.40
CA ALA A 294 -1.85 -6.33 -14.77
C ALA A 294 -0.45 -5.81 -14.38
N ARG A 295 0.30 -6.54 -13.53
CA ARG A 295 1.66 -6.17 -13.14
C ARG A 295 2.58 -6.36 -14.35
N PRO A 296 3.18 -5.30 -14.93
CA PRO A 296 4.21 -5.49 -15.95
C PRO A 296 5.36 -6.30 -15.33
N PRO A 297 6.06 -7.16 -16.11
CA PRO A 297 7.25 -7.84 -15.62
C PRO A 297 8.17 -6.79 -15.01
N GLY A 298 8.47 -6.91 -13.71
CA GLY A 298 9.35 -5.96 -13.05
C GLY A 298 10.66 -5.92 -13.80
N LEU A 299 11.18 -4.72 -14.09
CA LEU A 299 12.58 -4.53 -14.47
C LEU A 299 13.45 -4.90 -13.25
N GLY A 300 13.55 -6.19 -12.97
CA GLY A 300 14.40 -6.74 -11.94
C GLY A 300 15.85 -6.60 -12.40
N ARG A 301 16.68 -5.96 -11.56
CA ARG A 301 18.15 -5.93 -11.66
C ARG A 301 18.81 -7.34 -11.71
N ARG A 302 18.04 -8.43 -11.75
CA ARG A 302 18.50 -9.81 -11.62
C ARG A 302 18.14 -10.75 -12.78
N GLU A 303 17.49 -10.29 -13.86
CA GLU A 303 17.39 -11.12 -15.08
C GLU A 303 18.76 -11.39 -15.71
N ALA A 304 19.76 -10.53 -15.46
CA ALA A 304 21.14 -10.75 -15.89
C ALA A 304 21.87 -11.86 -15.10
N VAL A 305 21.37 -12.29 -13.94
CA VAL A 305 22.06 -13.28 -13.09
C VAL A 305 21.42 -14.67 -13.15
N TYR A 306 20.09 -14.75 -13.35
CA TYR A 306 19.41 -16.05 -13.46
C TYR A 306 19.67 -16.78 -14.79
N LEU A 307 19.93 -16.03 -15.88
CA LEU A 307 20.25 -16.64 -17.18
C LEU A 307 21.66 -17.28 -17.23
N ALA A 308 22.57 -16.88 -16.34
CA ALA A 308 23.93 -17.41 -16.29
C ALA A 308 24.07 -18.74 -15.51
N CYS A 309 23.09 -19.09 -14.66
CA CYS A 309 23.14 -20.31 -13.85
C CYS A 309 22.37 -21.51 -14.43
N TYR A 310 21.59 -21.32 -15.50
CA TYR A 310 20.83 -22.41 -16.16
C TYR A 310 21.30 -22.74 -17.59
N LEU A 311 22.32 -22.05 -18.10
CA LEU A 311 22.97 -22.33 -19.39
C LEU A 311 24.22 -23.24 -19.30
N PRO A 312 24.21 -24.33 -18.51
CA PRO A 312 24.99 -25.51 -18.89
C PRO A 312 24.17 -26.81 -19.07
N VAL A 313 22.86 -26.84 -18.86
CA VAL A 313 22.09 -28.11 -18.93
C VAL A 313 21.35 -28.30 -20.26
N LEU A 314 21.15 -27.25 -21.07
CA LEU A 314 20.53 -27.37 -22.40
C LEU A 314 21.52 -27.36 -23.58
N GLY A 315 22.82 -27.35 -23.32
CA GLY A 315 23.87 -27.37 -24.34
C GLY A 315 24.39 -28.76 -24.74
N LEU A 316 23.98 -29.82 -24.05
CA LEU A 316 24.51 -31.18 -24.28
C LEU A 316 23.59 -32.12 -25.09
N PHE A 317 22.38 -31.68 -25.47
CA PHE A 317 21.42 -32.53 -26.20
C PHE A 317 21.22 -32.16 -27.69
N ILE A 318 21.91 -31.13 -28.20
CA ILE A 318 21.86 -30.74 -29.62
C ILE A 318 23.27 -30.79 -30.23
N ALA A 319 23.99 -31.89 -30.01
CA ALA A 319 25.28 -32.16 -30.67
C ALA A 319 25.39 -33.56 -31.30
N PHE A 320 24.32 -34.37 -31.28
CA PHE A 320 24.36 -35.76 -31.79
C PHE A 320 23.55 -36.03 -33.05
N LEU A 321 22.92 -35.01 -33.63
CA LEU A 321 22.15 -35.17 -34.86
C LEU A 321 22.39 -33.95 -35.74
N MET A 322 23.49 -33.94 -36.51
CA MET A 322 23.58 -33.48 -37.91
C MET A 322 25.02 -33.65 -38.43
N PRO A 323 25.21 -34.05 -39.70
CA PRO A 323 26.51 -34.37 -40.28
C PRO A 323 27.31 -33.12 -40.66
N ALA A 324 28.63 -33.20 -40.56
CA ALA A 324 29.57 -32.17 -41.02
C ALA A 324 29.49 -31.97 -42.54
N PRO A 325 29.70 -30.73 -43.02
CA PRO A 325 30.69 -30.58 -44.09
C PRO A 325 31.58 -29.32 -44.01
N GLU A 326 32.84 -29.59 -44.32
CA GLU A 326 33.81 -28.83 -45.13
C GLU A 326 34.29 -27.42 -44.74
N GLU A 327 35.61 -27.37 -44.54
CA GLU A 327 36.48 -26.21 -44.55
C GLU A 327 36.37 -25.39 -45.85
N ARG A 328 36.34 -24.07 -45.73
CA ARG A 328 36.91 -23.14 -46.74
C ARG A 328 37.30 -21.80 -46.12
N THR A 329 38.62 -21.67 -45.89
CA THR A 329 39.49 -20.53 -46.21
C THR A 329 39.02 -19.08 -46.02
N ARG A 330 39.74 -18.34 -45.16
CA ARG A 330 39.82 -16.86 -45.07
C ARG A 330 40.49 -16.22 -46.30
N PRO A 331 40.31 -14.90 -46.52
CA PRO A 331 41.39 -13.93 -46.30
C PRO A 331 40.93 -12.65 -45.52
N ARG A 332 41.71 -12.07 -44.58
CA ARG A 332 42.63 -10.90 -44.69
C ARG A 332 42.09 -9.73 -45.54
N ALA A 333 42.26 -8.43 -45.27
CA ALA A 333 42.68 -7.53 -44.18
C ALA A 333 42.69 -6.10 -44.81
N ALA A 334 42.50 -5.03 -44.02
CA ALA A 334 42.96 -3.61 -44.20
C ALA A 334 41.95 -2.66 -43.50
N SER A 335 42.27 -1.88 -42.45
CA SER A 335 43.08 -0.64 -42.38
C SER A 335 42.61 0.41 -43.41
N SER A 336 42.30 1.68 -43.09
CA SER A 336 43.10 2.64 -42.32
C SER A 336 42.45 4.05 -42.33
N ILE A 337 42.87 4.97 -41.42
CA ILE A 337 43.06 6.45 -41.62
C ILE A 337 41.76 7.31 -41.68
N ASP A 338 41.61 8.55 -41.15
CA ASP A 338 42.40 9.46 -40.30
C ASP A 338 41.50 10.61 -39.77
N GLU A 339 42.04 11.29 -38.75
CA GLU A 339 42.04 12.74 -38.41
C GLU A 339 40.89 13.72 -38.72
N GLY A 340 40.64 14.64 -37.75
CA GLY A 340 40.36 16.04 -38.10
C GLY A 340 39.52 16.92 -37.16
N HIS A 341 40.13 17.46 -36.09
CA HIS A 341 40.09 18.88 -35.66
C HIS A 341 38.74 19.67 -35.53
N ARG A 342 38.43 20.18 -34.33
CA ARG A 342 38.50 21.63 -33.92
C ARG A 342 37.81 21.89 -32.56
N ARG A 343 38.51 22.64 -31.68
CA ARG A 343 38.04 23.25 -30.41
C ARG A 343 37.40 24.65 -30.70
N PRO A 344 37.11 25.50 -29.69
CA PRO A 344 36.04 25.43 -28.68
C PRO A 344 35.13 26.69 -28.76
N PHE A 345 33.97 26.69 -28.10
CA PHE A 345 33.13 27.88 -27.93
C PHE A 345 33.15 28.35 -26.46
N VAL A 346 33.52 29.61 -26.27
CA VAL A 346 33.45 30.38 -25.02
C VAL A 346 32.12 31.15 -25.06
N LEU A 347 31.34 31.13 -23.98
CA LEU A 347 30.37 32.20 -23.71
C LEU A 347 30.33 32.54 -22.22
N ALA A 348 30.27 33.85 -22.00
CA ALA A 348 30.44 34.56 -20.76
C ALA A 348 29.17 34.56 -19.87
N SER A 349 29.41 34.85 -18.59
CA SER A 349 28.43 35.26 -17.56
C SER A 349 27.69 36.55 -17.96
N PRO A 350 26.51 36.85 -17.39
CA PRO A 350 26.53 37.84 -16.31
C PRO A 350 25.60 37.57 -15.11
N GLU A 351 26.15 37.91 -13.95
CA GLU A 351 25.62 38.73 -12.85
C GLU A 351 24.30 38.40 -12.16
N ALA A 352 24.45 38.20 -10.85
CA ALA A 352 23.45 38.12 -9.81
C ALA A 352 22.93 39.51 -9.41
N ALA A 353 21.62 39.62 -9.20
CA ALA A 353 20.99 40.73 -8.49
C ALA A 353 20.35 40.20 -7.19
N THR A 354 20.94 40.61 -6.07
CA THR A 354 20.44 40.52 -4.70
C THR A 354 19.17 41.36 -4.52
N VAL A 355 18.14 40.79 -3.88
CA VAL A 355 17.04 41.55 -3.26
C VAL A 355 16.90 41.14 -1.79
N LYS A 356 17.11 42.12 -0.91
CA LYS A 356 16.74 42.10 0.51
C LYS A 356 15.22 42.27 0.63
N LEU A 357 14.58 41.54 1.54
CA LEU A 357 13.35 42.00 2.18
C LEU A 357 13.41 41.71 3.68
N SER A 358 13.01 42.74 4.42
CA SER A 358 13.05 42.94 5.87
C SER A 358 11.77 42.48 6.55
N ASP A 359 11.90 42.23 7.86
CA ASP A 359 10.84 41.98 8.82
C ASP A 359 9.77 43.09 8.89
N SER A 360 8.53 42.66 9.07
CA SER A 360 7.50 43.24 9.96
C SER A 360 6.32 42.29 10.09
#